data_AF-A0A6T6G1X6-F1
#
_entry.id   AF-A0A6T6G1X6-F1
#
_cell.length_a   1.000
_cell.length_b   1.000
_cell.length_c   1.000
_cell.angle_alpha   90.00
_cell.angle_beta   90.00
_cell.angle_gamma   90.00
#
_symmetry.space_group_name_H-M   'P 1'
#
loop_
_entity.id
_entity.type
_entity.pdbx_description
1 polymer ?
#
loop_
_entity_poly.entity_id
_entity_poly.type
_entity_poly.pdbx_seq_one_letter_code
_entity_poly.pdbx_strand_id
1 'polypeptide(L)'
;MIVIFLQTPAYRDTVQGCDDLGTFEAFTDRVLAGYQSYVDALSPLRAEIAHVGMAYRHVRQTNVDLWRRLYAPDDFHPSPHGTWLQACVLYYSIWGAHDRPPLRYSAALWKSTRYFAPNAEQDGNDDDRLPAFPTTDEAMLLADVAWKIQCEYSQTKTGAEHDGADGGGNDPSPNANL
;
A
#
# COMPACT_ATOMS: atom_id res chain seq x y z
N MET A 1 -18.95 6.53 -6.65
CA MET A 1 -18.21 6.50 -5.37
C MET A 1 -17.24 5.33 -5.43
N ILE A 2 -15.98 5.53 -5.04
CA ILE A 2 -14.98 4.46 -4.94
C ILE A 2 -14.68 4.23 -3.45
N VAL A 3 -14.64 2.97 -3.03
CA VAL A 3 -14.18 2.59 -1.69
C VAL A 3 -12.73 2.17 -1.80
N ILE A 4 -11.85 2.82 -1.04
CA ILE A 4 -10.43 2.44 -0.97
C ILE A 4 -10.15 1.85 0.39
N PHE A 5 -9.75 0.58 0.40
CA PHE A 5 -9.25 -0.08 1.59
C PHE A 5 -7.75 0.17 1.73
N LEU A 6 -7.36 0.87 2.79
CA LEU A 6 -5.97 1.16 3.08
C LEU A 6 -5.31 -0.04 3.75
N GLN A 7 -4.54 -0.83 2.99
CA GLN A 7 -3.86 -2.01 3.53
C GLN A 7 -2.87 -1.61 4.63
N THR A 8 -2.89 -2.29 5.77
CA THR A 8 -1.89 -2.06 6.82
C THR A 8 -0.60 -2.83 6.49
N PRO A 9 0.60 -2.22 6.59
CA PRO A 9 1.85 -2.98 6.47
C PRO A 9 2.11 -3.84 7.72
N ALA A 10 2.87 -4.92 7.56
CA ALA A 10 3.40 -5.68 8.70
C ALA A 10 4.37 -4.85 9.55
N TYR A 11 4.67 -5.29 10.76
CA TYR A 11 5.62 -4.60 11.66
C TYR A 11 7.06 -4.89 11.26
N ARG A 12 7.99 -4.00 11.64
CA ARG A 12 9.42 -4.15 11.31
C ARG A 12 10.06 -5.29 12.09
N ASP A 13 9.66 -5.44 13.35
CA ASP A 13 10.15 -6.44 14.30
C ASP A 13 9.00 -7.00 15.15
N THR A 14 9.30 -7.98 16.01
CA THR A 14 8.34 -8.58 16.93
C THR A 14 7.81 -7.52 17.91
N VAL A 15 6.49 -7.33 17.90
CA VAL A 15 5.78 -6.45 18.83
C VAL A 15 5.20 -7.30 19.96
N GLN A 16 5.30 -6.82 21.21
CA GLN A 16 4.78 -7.54 22.36
C GLN A 16 3.28 -7.84 22.20
N GLY A 17 2.88 -9.10 22.42
CA GLY A 17 1.49 -9.53 22.32
C GLY A 17 1.00 -9.76 20.89
N CYS A 18 1.91 -9.83 19.92
CA CYS A 18 1.63 -10.07 18.50
C CYS A 18 2.32 -11.34 17.97
N ASP A 19 2.61 -12.30 18.86
CA ASP A 19 3.37 -13.50 18.52
C ASP A 19 2.63 -14.42 17.51
N ASP A 20 1.31 -14.31 17.45
CA ASP A 20 0.43 -15.07 16.57
C ASP A 20 0.33 -14.50 15.13
N LEU A 21 0.86 -13.30 14.90
CA LEU A 21 0.81 -12.62 13.61
C LEU A 21 1.69 -13.30 12.53
N GLY A 22 2.71 -14.05 12.97
CA GLY A 22 3.63 -14.78 12.09
C GLY A 22 4.75 -13.90 11.50
N THR A 23 5.32 -14.32 10.37
CA THR A 23 6.39 -13.56 9.71
C THR A 23 5.85 -12.32 9.00
N PHE A 24 6.73 -11.36 8.68
CA PHE A 24 6.40 -10.18 7.89
C PHE A 24 5.67 -10.55 6.59
N GLU A 25 6.15 -11.58 5.90
CA GLU A 25 5.59 -12.10 4.66
C GLU A 25 4.20 -12.70 4.91
N ALA A 26 4.07 -13.61 5.87
CA ALA A 26 2.81 -14.28 6.17
C ALA A 26 1.73 -13.31 6.64
N PHE A 27 2.08 -12.33 7.49
CA PHE A 27 1.17 -11.27 7.90
C PHE A 27 0.69 -10.46 6.69
N THR A 28 1.63 -10.00 5.86
CA THR A 28 1.30 -9.17 4.69
C THR A 28 0.40 -9.90 3.70
N ASP A 29 0.63 -11.20 3.47
CA ASP A 29 -0.22 -12.04 2.61
C ASP A 29 -1.62 -12.24 3.20
N ARG A 30 -1.71 -12.55 4.50
CA ARG A 30 -3.00 -12.76 5.19
C ARG A 30 -3.83 -11.48 5.22
N VAL A 31 -3.20 -10.34 5.49
CA VAL A 31 -3.86 -9.04 5.47
C VAL A 31 -4.37 -8.72 4.06
N LEU A 32 -3.55 -8.96 3.02
CA LEU A 32 -4.00 -8.77 1.63
C LEU A 32 -5.21 -9.65 1.31
N ALA A 33 -5.19 -10.93 1.66
CA ALA A 33 -6.31 -11.85 1.44
C ALA A 33 -7.59 -11.42 2.19
N GLY A 34 -7.44 -10.90 3.42
CA GLY A 34 -8.55 -10.33 4.19
C GLY A 34 -9.16 -9.11 3.51
N TYR A 35 -8.33 -8.16 3.05
CA TYR A 35 -8.80 -6.99 2.31
C TYR A 35 -9.47 -7.36 0.98
N GLN A 36 -8.94 -8.37 0.26
CA GLN A 36 -9.56 -8.86 -0.96
C GLN A 36 -10.97 -9.40 -0.70
N SER A 37 -11.17 -10.11 0.41
CA SER A 37 -12.50 -10.61 0.80
C SER A 37 -13.52 -9.48 0.99
N TYR A 38 -13.10 -8.31 1.50
CA TYR A 38 -13.97 -7.13 1.60
C TYR A 38 -14.26 -6.48 0.24
N VAL A 39 -13.27 -6.43 -0.65
CA VAL A 39 -13.46 -5.93 -2.01
C VAL A 39 -14.49 -6.78 -2.76
N ASP A 40 -14.35 -8.11 -2.69
CA ASP A 40 -15.25 -9.06 -3.37
C ASP A 40 -16.68 -8.94 -2.84
N ALA A 41 -16.85 -8.75 -1.52
CA ALA A 41 -18.15 -8.59 -0.88
C ALA A 41 -18.88 -7.28 -1.22
N LEU A 42 -18.17 -6.27 -1.73
CA LEU A 42 -18.76 -4.96 -2.06
C LEU A 42 -19.32 -4.86 -3.48
N SER A 43 -19.32 -5.94 -4.28
CA SER A 43 -19.93 -5.94 -5.61
C SER A 43 -21.42 -5.55 -5.58
N PRO A 44 -21.90 -4.63 -6.46
CA PRO A 44 -21.23 -4.08 -7.64
C PRO A 44 -20.53 -2.71 -7.39
N LEU A 45 -20.32 -2.30 -6.13
CA LEU A 45 -19.60 -1.06 -5.85
C LEU A 45 -18.13 -1.17 -6.29
N ARG A 46 -17.60 -0.09 -6.85
CA ARG A 46 -16.17 -0.01 -7.16
C ARG A 46 -15.37 0.06 -5.86
N ALA A 47 -14.65 -1.01 -5.54
CA ALA A 47 -13.75 -1.11 -4.41
C ALA A 47 -12.34 -1.49 -4.85
N GLU A 48 -11.33 -0.87 -4.22
CA GLU A 48 -9.91 -1.12 -4.49
C GLU A 48 -9.11 -1.15 -3.18
N ILE A 49 -7.94 -1.78 -3.23
CA ILE A 49 -7.00 -1.83 -2.11
C ILE A 49 -5.87 -0.86 -2.43
N ALA A 50 -5.57 0.04 -1.49
CA ALA A 50 -4.30 0.75 -1.48
C ALA A 50 -3.24 -0.18 -0.88
N HIS A 51 -2.43 -0.79 -1.76
CA HIS A 51 -1.51 -1.90 -1.46
C HIS A 51 -0.24 -1.48 -0.68
N VAL A 52 -0.38 -0.81 0.46
CA VAL A 52 0.74 -0.28 1.25
C VAL A 52 1.63 -1.40 1.78
N GLY A 53 1.05 -2.52 2.25
CA GLY A 53 1.83 -3.67 2.72
C GLY A 53 2.71 -4.26 1.62
N MET A 54 2.22 -4.28 0.38
CA MET A 54 3.01 -4.71 -0.76
C MET A 54 4.12 -3.73 -1.12
N ALA A 55 3.88 -2.43 -1.02
CA ALA A 55 4.91 -1.41 -1.19
C ALA A 55 6.02 -1.53 -0.13
N TYR A 56 5.66 -1.74 1.13
CA TYR A 56 6.60 -1.99 2.22
C TYR A 56 7.43 -3.25 1.97
N ARG A 57 6.78 -4.35 1.56
CA ARG A 57 7.46 -5.59 1.16
C ARG A 57 8.46 -5.33 0.02
N HIS A 58 8.08 -4.55 -0.98
CA HIS A 58 8.96 -4.21 -2.09
C HIS A 58 10.21 -3.47 -1.62
N VAL A 59 10.05 -2.44 -0.77
CA VAL A 59 11.20 -1.72 -0.20
C VAL A 59 12.06 -2.65 0.63
N ARG A 60 11.47 -3.51 1.48
CA ARG A 60 12.20 -4.51 2.28
C ARG A 60 13.11 -5.39 1.42
N GLN A 61 12.62 -5.83 0.26
CA GLN A 61 13.33 -6.73 -0.65
C GLN A 61 14.37 -6.03 -1.52
N THR A 62 14.23 -4.73 -1.79
CA THR A 62 15.04 -4.01 -2.78
C THR A 62 15.97 -2.96 -2.18
N ASN A 63 15.67 -2.44 -1.00
CA ASN A 63 16.43 -1.40 -0.32
C ASN A 63 16.25 -1.49 1.21
N VAL A 64 17.06 -2.35 1.85
CA VAL A 64 17.02 -2.60 3.31
C VAL A 64 17.26 -1.34 4.14
N ASP A 65 18.09 -0.41 3.68
CA ASP A 65 18.38 0.82 4.43
C ASP A 65 17.18 1.77 4.44
N LEU A 66 16.54 1.95 3.28
CA LEU A 66 15.29 2.72 3.20
C LEU A 66 14.14 2.02 3.95
N TRP A 67 14.09 0.70 3.90
CA TRP A 67 13.13 -0.12 4.64
C TRP A 67 13.18 0.14 6.15
N ARG A 68 14.39 0.14 6.75
CA ARG A 68 14.56 0.44 8.18
C ARG A 68 14.02 1.80 8.57
N ARG A 69 14.04 2.75 7.64
CA ARG A 69 13.55 4.12 7.82
C ARG A 69 12.05 4.28 7.61
N LEU A 70 11.31 3.27 7.16
CA LEU A 70 9.85 3.34 7.01
C LEU A 70 9.09 3.32 8.34
N TYR A 71 9.75 2.95 9.43
CA TYR A 71 9.13 2.80 10.76
C TYR A 71 9.67 3.83 11.75
N ALA A 72 8.79 4.23 12.65
CA ALA A 72 9.18 4.94 13.85
C ALA A 72 10.07 4.03 14.74
N PRO A 73 10.71 4.60 15.79
CA PRO A 73 11.55 3.81 16.70
C PRO A 73 10.82 2.68 17.44
N ASP A 74 9.49 2.63 17.39
CA ASP A 74 8.66 1.60 18.03
C ASP A 74 8.41 0.37 17.14
N ASP A 75 9.06 0.28 15.97
CA ASP A 75 8.97 -0.86 15.04
C ASP A 75 7.58 -1.15 14.46
N PHE A 76 6.58 -0.34 14.82
CA PHE A 76 5.17 -0.58 14.55
C PHE A 76 4.55 0.54 13.73
N HIS A 77 4.73 1.80 14.16
CA HIS A 77 4.13 2.94 13.47
C HIS A 77 4.96 3.35 12.25
N PRO A 78 4.32 3.88 11.19
CA PRO A 78 5.04 4.47 10.07
C PRO A 78 5.82 5.73 10.54
N SER A 79 7.06 5.85 10.08
CA SER A 79 7.84 7.09 10.14
C SER A 79 7.33 8.10 9.10
N PRO A 80 7.90 9.32 8.99
CA PRO A 80 7.64 10.19 7.84
C PRO A 80 7.87 9.54 6.48
N HIS A 81 8.90 8.69 6.32
CA HIS A 81 9.10 7.92 5.08
C HIS A 81 7.96 6.93 4.86
N GLY A 82 7.56 6.21 5.91
CA GLY A 82 6.44 5.28 5.85
C GLY A 82 5.12 5.97 5.50
N THR A 83 4.81 7.07 6.18
CA THR A 83 3.63 7.91 5.94
C THR A 83 3.64 8.48 4.52
N TRP A 84 4.79 8.94 4.02
CA TRP A 84 4.91 9.41 2.64
C TRP A 84 4.62 8.30 1.63
N LEU A 85 5.24 7.12 1.81
CA LEU A 85 4.99 5.97 0.93
C LEU A 85 3.50 5.59 0.93
N GLN A 86 2.90 5.50 2.12
CA GLN A 86 1.46 5.24 2.27
C GLN A 86 0.60 6.29 1.54
N ALA A 87 0.95 7.57 1.65
CA ALA A 87 0.24 8.64 0.96
C ALA A 87 0.36 8.53 -0.57
N CYS A 88 1.55 8.19 -1.10
CA CYS A 88 1.74 7.94 -2.53
C CYS A 88 0.92 6.74 -3.02
N VAL A 89 0.92 5.63 -2.27
CA VAL A 89 0.11 4.45 -2.62
C VAL A 89 -1.38 4.82 -2.65
N LEU A 90 -1.87 5.48 -1.60
CA LEU A 90 -3.27 5.92 -1.54
C LEU A 90 -3.62 6.87 -2.70
N TYR A 91 -2.72 7.81 -3.03
CA TYR A 91 -2.91 8.70 -4.17
C TYR A 91 -3.10 7.91 -5.47
N TYR A 92 -2.17 7.02 -5.79
CA TYR A 92 -2.26 6.23 -7.00
C TYR A 92 -3.48 5.30 -7.03
N SER A 93 -3.96 4.83 -5.88
CA SER A 93 -5.20 4.04 -5.82
C SER A 93 -6.47 4.87 -6.03
N ILE A 94 -6.46 6.17 -5.71
CA ILE A 94 -7.60 7.07 -5.95
C ILE A 94 -7.61 7.59 -7.40
N TRP A 95 -6.45 8.03 -7.89
CA TRP A 95 -6.33 8.74 -9.17
C TRP A 95 -5.79 7.90 -10.33
N GLY A 96 -5.33 6.67 -10.05
CA GLY A 96 -4.68 5.81 -11.03
C GLY A 96 -3.21 6.18 -11.27
N ALA A 97 -2.48 5.29 -11.94
CA ALA A 97 -1.04 5.40 -12.18
C ALA A 97 -0.66 6.32 -13.37
N HIS A 98 -1.61 7.11 -13.87
CA HIS A 98 -1.40 7.98 -15.04
C HIS A 98 -0.74 9.31 -14.67
N ASP A 99 -1.06 9.83 -13.48
CA ASP A 99 -0.50 11.07 -12.95
C ASP A 99 0.35 10.76 -11.72
N ARG A 100 1.63 11.18 -11.72
CA ARG A 100 2.47 11.10 -10.52
C ARG A 100 1.84 11.95 -9.39
N PRO A 101 1.95 11.54 -8.11
CA PRO A 101 1.56 12.39 -7.00
C PRO A 101 2.31 13.71 -7.14
N PRO A 102 1.68 14.83 -6.79
CA PRO A 102 2.27 16.15 -6.99
C PRO A 102 3.66 16.18 -6.34
N LEU A 103 4.70 16.25 -7.19
CA LEU A 103 6.12 16.17 -6.85
C LEU A 103 6.64 17.32 -5.97
N ARG A 104 5.75 18.16 -5.41
CA ARG A 104 6.12 19.16 -4.43
C ARG A 104 6.24 18.53 -3.04
N TYR A 105 7.00 17.43 -2.96
CA TYR A 105 7.51 17.00 -1.67
C TYR A 105 8.31 18.17 -1.09
N SER A 106 7.93 18.59 0.10
CA SER A 106 8.64 19.61 0.84
C SER A 106 8.78 19.13 2.27
N ALA A 107 10.00 19.19 2.79
CA ALA A 107 10.26 18.92 4.21
C ALA A 107 9.41 19.84 5.11
N ALA A 108 8.98 21.00 4.61
CA ALA A 108 8.09 21.92 5.33
C ALA A 108 6.71 21.31 5.62
N LEU A 109 6.23 20.34 4.82
CA LEU A 109 4.98 19.63 5.10
C LEU A 109 5.03 18.91 6.45
N TRP A 110 6.21 18.47 6.89
CA TRP A 110 6.37 17.73 8.13
C TRP A 110 6.45 18.62 9.37
N LYS A 111 6.80 19.91 9.19
CA LYS A 111 6.87 20.87 10.30
C LYS A 111 5.51 21.13 10.94
N SER A 112 4.43 20.93 10.21
CA SER A 112 3.05 21.17 10.66
C SER A 112 2.25 19.90 10.98
N THR A 113 2.77 18.70 10.72
CA THR A 113 1.99 17.44 10.79
C THR A 113 2.28 16.59 12.03
N ARG A 114 3.25 16.98 12.86
CA ARG A 114 3.58 16.30 14.13
C ARG A 114 2.97 17.05 15.32
N TYR A 115 1.65 16.92 15.50
CA TYR A 115 1.00 17.43 16.73
C TYR A 115 1.34 16.57 17.97
N PHE A 116 1.80 15.31 17.77
CA PHE A 116 2.08 14.35 18.84
C PHE A 116 3.42 13.61 18.73
N ALA A 117 4.28 13.95 17.77
CA ALA A 117 5.63 13.42 17.79
C ALA A 117 6.53 14.39 18.58
N PRO A 118 7.54 13.90 19.31
CA PRO A 118 8.48 14.79 20.00
C PRO A 118 9.04 15.77 18.98
N ASN A 119 9.02 17.07 19.29
CA ASN A 119 9.62 18.09 18.45
C ASN A 119 11.03 18.31 18.98
N ALA A 120 12.05 17.72 18.35
CA ALA A 120 13.45 17.91 18.75
C ALA A 120 13.81 19.40 18.91
N GLU A 121 13.29 20.26 18.02
CA GLU A 121 13.51 21.71 18.06
C GLU A 121 12.78 22.42 19.23
N GLN A 122 11.66 21.89 19.72
CA GLN A 122 10.82 22.54 20.75
C GLN A 122 11.13 22.05 22.16
N ASP A 123 11.61 20.80 22.27
CA ASP A 123 11.95 20.15 23.54
C ASP A 123 13.42 20.38 23.95
N GLY A 124 14.19 21.14 23.15
CA GLY A 124 15.61 21.41 23.39
C GLY A 124 16.49 20.16 23.38
N ASN A 125 15.96 19.08 22.81
CA ASN A 125 16.57 17.77 22.79
C ASN A 125 16.94 17.50 21.34
N ASP A 126 18.24 17.63 21.01
CA ASP A 126 18.86 17.10 19.78
C ASP A 126 18.80 15.56 19.83
N ASP A 127 17.61 15.01 20.00
CA ASP A 127 17.41 13.58 20.12
C ASP A 127 17.46 13.00 18.70
N ASP A 128 18.65 12.54 18.33
CA ASP A 128 18.94 11.74 17.13
C ASP A 128 17.99 10.53 16.95
N ARG A 129 17.12 10.24 17.93
CA ARG A 129 16.07 9.22 17.86
C ARG A 129 14.85 9.61 17.01
N LEU A 130 14.65 10.87 16.67
CA LEU A 130 13.54 11.22 15.77
C LEU A 130 13.84 10.77 14.35
N PRO A 131 12.91 10.04 13.68
CA PRO A 131 13.14 9.65 12.30
C PRO A 131 13.21 10.89 11.44
N ALA A 132 14.35 11.04 10.75
CA ALA A 132 14.62 12.09 9.79
C ALA A 132 13.51 12.14 8.73
N PHE A 133 13.25 13.31 8.18
CA PHE A 133 12.33 13.44 7.05
C PHE A 133 12.95 12.85 5.77
N PRO A 134 12.14 12.38 4.81
CA PRO A 134 12.64 12.01 3.49
C PRO A 134 13.43 13.15 2.85
N THR A 135 14.54 12.82 2.21
CA THR A 135 15.10 13.74 1.21
C THR A 135 14.18 13.79 -0.01
N THR A 136 14.37 14.78 -0.90
CA THR A 136 13.62 14.82 -2.17
C THR A 136 13.82 13.54 -2.99
N ASP A 137 15.05 13.03 -3.05
CA ASP A 137 15.38 11.82 -3.78
C ASP A 137 14.71 10.59 -3.16
N GLU A 138 14.73 10.47 -1.82
CA GLU A 138 14.02 9.40 -1.10
C GLU A 138 12.50 9.47 -1.33
N ALA A 139 11.93 10.67 -1.27
CA ALA A 139 10.51 10.88 -1.54
C ALA A 139 10.13 10.48 -2.97
N MET A 140 10.99 10.76 -3.96
CA MET A 140 10.81 10.34 -5.35
C MET A 140 10.92 8.83 -5.50
N LEU A 141 11.92 8.19 -4.87
CA LEU A 141 12.08 6.74 -4.87
C LEU A 141 10.85 6.04 -4.28
N LEU A 142 10.32 6.52 -3.16
CA LEU A 142 9.11 5.98 -2.55
C LEU A 142 7.87 6.18 -3.44
N ALA A 143 7.76 7.32 -4.12
CA ALA A 143 6.69 7.55 -5.09
C ALA A 143 6.80 6.60 -6.30
N ASP A 144 8.00 6.29 -6.79
CA ASP A 144 8.22 5.33 -7.88
C ASP A 144 7.89 3.89 -7.44
N VAL A 145 8.20 3.52 -6.19
CA VAL A 145 7.76 2.24 -5.60
C VAL A 145 6.24 2.16 -5.57
N ALA A 146 5.56 3.20 -5.06
CA ALA A 146 4.11 3.23 -5.01
C ALA A 146 3.47 3.11 -6.40
N TRP A 147 4.03 3.81 -7.40
CA TRP A 147 3.60 3.72 -8.79
C TRP A 147 3.72 2.29 -9.33
N LYS A 148 4.88 1.66 -9.13
CA LYS A 148 5.14 0.29 -9.58
C LYS A 148 4.13 -0.70 -9.01
N ILE A 149 3.87 -0.62 -7.72
CA ILE A 149 2.88 -1.49 -7.05
C ILE A 149 1.48 -1.22 -7.59
N GLN A 150 1.08 0.04 -7.79
CA GLN A 150 -0.23 0.32 -8.39
C GLN A 150 -0.33 -0.31 -9.80
N CYS A 151 0.69 -0.19 -10.63
CA CYS A 151 0.71 -0.78 -11.98
C CYS A 151 0.55 -2.31 -11.93
N GLU A 152 1.32 -2.99 -11.07
CA GLU A 152 1.27 -4.44 -10.90
C GLU A 152 -0.12 -4.93 -10.49
N TYR A 153 -0.74 -4.28 -9.51
CA TYR A 153 -2.04 -4.70 -8.97
C TYR A 153 -3.25 -4.17 -9.76
N SER A 154 -3.06 -3.20 -10.64
CA SER A 154 -4.12 -2.78 -11.59
C SER A 154 -4.22 -3.73 -12.79
N GLN A 155 -3.10 -4.33 -13.22
CA GLN A 155 -3.07 -5.22 -14.40
C GLN A 155 -3.69 -6.59 -14.14
N THR A 156 -3.62 -7.09 -12.91
CA THR A 156 -4.24 -8.38 -12.52
C THR A 156 -5.77 -8.35 -12.64
N LYS A 157 -6.41 -7.18 -12.53
CA LYS A 157 -7.86 -7.02 -12.73
C LYS A 157 -8.29 -7.15 -14.19
N THR A 158 -7.47 -6.68 -15.14
CA THR A 158 -7.82 -6.73 -16.58
C THR A 158 -7.60 -8.10 -17.23
N GLY A 159 -6.76 -8.97 -16.65
CA GLY A 159 -6.52 -10.32 -17.18
C GLY A 159 -7.63 -11.32 -16.87
N ALA A 160 -8.36 -11.14 -15.77
CA ALA A 160 -9.41 -12.07 -15.35
C ALA A 160 -10.72 -11.94 -16.16
N GLU A 161 -10.92 -10.85 -16.88
CA GLU A 161 -12.14 -10.63 -17.68
C GLU A 161 -12.08 -11.24 -19.09
N HIS A 162 -10.90 -11.68 -19.57
CA HIS A 162 -10.78 -12.16 -20.96
C HIS A 162 -10.94 -13.68 -21.15
N ASP A 163 -10.81 -14.48 -20.08
CA ASP A 163 -10.86 -15.96 -20.16
C ASP A 163 -12.26 -16.56 -19.93
N GLY A 164 -13.29 -15.73 -19.76
CA GLY A 164 -14.66 -16.17 -19.45
C GLY A 164 -15.60 -16.37 -20.65
N ALA A 165 -15.15 -16.13 -21.88
CA ALA A 165 -16.02 -16.06 -23.06
C ALA A 165 -15.56 -16.99 -24.19
N ASP A 166 -15.41 -18.30 -23.94
CA ASP A 166 -15.49 -19.30 -25.01
C ASP A 166 -15.90 -20.66 -24.44
N GLY A 167 -17.21 -20.82 -24.28
CA GLY A 167 -17.85 -22.06 -23.84
C GLY A 167 -19.26 -22.17 -24.42
N GLY A 168 -19.41 -21.82 -25.71
CA GLY A 168 -20.66 -21.98 -26.45
C GLY A 168 -21.02 -23.46 -26.60
N GLY A 169 -21.87 -23.94 -25.70
CA GLY A 169 -22.51 -25.25 -25.79
C GLY A 169 -23.34 -25.38 -27.05
N ASN A 170 -23.07 -26.43 -27.82
CA ASN A 170 -23.85 -26.81 -28.98
C ASN A 170 -25.03 -27.66 -28.49
N ASP A 171 -26.21 -27.05 -28.38
CA ASP A 171 -27.46 -27.74 -28.03
C ASP A 171 -28.31 -27.92 -29.32
N PRO A 172 -28.50 -29.14 -29.83
CA PRO A 172 -29.35 -29.36 -31.00
C PRO A 172 -30.84 -29.41 -30.59
N SER A 173 -31.58 -28.40 -31.01
CA SER A 173 -33.05 -28.30 -30.90
C SER A 173 -33.79 -29.55 -31.44
N PRO A 174 -34.95 -29.89 -30.87
CA PRO A 174 -35.76 -31.04 -31.29
C PRO A 174 -36.54 -30.72 -32.57
N ASN A 175 -36.47 -31.62 -33.54
CA ASN A 175 -37.26 -31.55 -34.78
C ASN A 175 -38.75 -31.84 -34.48
N ALA A 176 -39.61 -30.93 -34.92
CA ALA A 176 -41.05 -31.11 -34.97
C ALA A 176 -41.48 -31.48 -36.40
N ASN A 177 -42.30 -32.55 -36.48
CA ASN A 177 -43.30 -32.87 -37.50
C ASN A 177 -42.88 -33.14 -38.95
N LEU A 178 -42.84 -34.42 -39.34
CA LEU A 178 -43.82 -35.15 -40.17
C LEU A 178 -43.31 -36.55 -40.52
#